data_AF-X0PY07-F1
#
_entry.id   AF-X0PY07-F1
#
_cell.length_a   1.000
_cell.length_b   1.000
_cell.length_c   1.000
_cell.angle_alpha   90.00
_cell.angle_beta   90.00
_cell.angle_gamma   90.00
#
_symmetry.space_group_name_H-M   'P 1'
#
loop_
_entity.id
_entity.type
_entity.pdbx_description
1 polymer ?
#
loop_
_entity_poly.entity_id
_entity_poly.type
_entity_poly.pdbx_seq_one_letter_code
_entity_poly.pdbx_strand_id
1 'polypeptide(L)' 'MIDERPAEASARKRIGDFEGDLIVGRHGLSAIGTLVCRATRFVRLVYVPDRRRGEDFAAALATAVGDLPPVARRT' A
#
# COMPACT_ATOMS: atom_id res chain seq x y z
N MET A 1 15.60 4.92 6.66
CA MET A 1 15.54 4.13 5.39
C MET A 1 14.55 2.99 5.60
N ILE A 2 13.98 2.34 4.57
CA ILE A 2 13.02 1.23 4.74
C ILE A 2 13.63 0.02 5.50
N ASP A 3 14.93 0.06 5.75
CA ASP A 3 15.72 -0.92 6.47
C ASP A 3 15.47 -0.91 7.98
N GLU A 4 15.04 0.23 8.54
CA GLU A 4 14.62 0.35 9.94
C GLU A 4 13.16 -0.06 10.08
N ARG A 5 12.89 -1.36 9.98
CA ARG A 5 11.59 -1.92 10.34
C ARG A 5 11.60 -2.36 11.81
N PRO A 6 10.50 -2.16 12.54
CA PRO A 6 10.29 -2.84 13.81
C PRO A 6 10.53 -4.34 13.65
N ALA A 7 11.12 -4.98 14.66
CA ALA A 7 11.46 -6.40 14.62
C ALA A 7 10.23 -7.25 14.25
N GLU A 8 9.07 -6.83 14.75
CA GLU A 8 7.83 -7.51 14.49
C GLU A 8 7.43 -7.44 12.99
N ALA A 9 7.65 -6.32 12.28
CA ALA A 9 7.37 -6.21 10.83
C ALA A 9 8.44 -6.92 9.97
N SER A 10 9.68 -6.93 10.45
CA SER A 10 10.79 -7.63 9.79
C SER A 10 10.59 -9.15 9.76
N ALA A 11 9.92 -9.71 10.78
CA ALA A 11 9.63 -11.14 10.87
C ALA A 11 8.67 -11.66 9.77
N ARG A 12 7.87 -10.79 9.13
CA ARG A 12 6.87 -11.15 8.10
C ARG A 12 5.88 -12.23 8.55
N LYS A 13 5.47 -12.21 9.82
CA LYS A 13 4.57 -13.21 10.40
C LYS A 13 3.15 -12.71 10.66
N ARG A 14 2.89 -11.41 10.49
CA ARG A 14 1.57 -10.82 10.76
C ARG A 14 0.87 -10.40 9.47
N ILE A 15 -0.42 -10.70 9.43
CA ILE A 15 -1.35 -10.11 8.46
C ILE A 15 -1.61 -8.66 8.89
N GLY A 16 -1.62 -7.74 7.93
CA GLY A 16 -1.81 -6.31 8.18
C GLY A 16 -0.52 -5.49 8.22
N ASP A 17 0.66 -6.12 8.22
CA ASP A 17 1.93 -5.43 7.96
C ASP A 17 2.10 -5.26 6.43
N PHE A 18 1.75 -4.07 5.93
CA PHE A 18 1.80 -3.74 4.51
C PHE A 18 3.06 -2.97 4.13
N GLU A 19 3.56 -3.26 2.93
CA GLU A 19 4.49 -2.39 2.21
C GLU A 19 3.76 -1.73 1.05
N GLY A 20 4.00 -0.43 0.89
CA GLY A 20 3.46 0.38 -0.19
C GLY A 20 4.52 0.69 -1.23
N ASP A 21 4.15 0.63 -2.51
CA ASP A 21 4.95 1.19 -3.60
C ASP A 21 4.04 1.89 -4.62
N LEU A 22 4.59 2.83 -5.38
CA LEU A 22 3.88 3.58 -6.41
C LEU A 22 4.50 3.30 -7.78
N ILE A 23 3.73 2.65 -8.64
CA ILE A 23 4.13 2.43 -10.03
C ILE A 23 3.58 3.59 -10.85
N VAL A 24 4.50 4.34 -11.48
CA VAL A 24 4.17 5.44 -12.38
C VAL A 24 4.30 4.98 -13.82
N GLY A 25 3.25 5.16 -14.61
CA GLY A 25 3.23 4.81 -16.02
C GLY A 25 3.98 5.81 -16.90
N ARG A 26 4.01 5.50 -18.20
CA ARG A 26 4.73 6.28 -19.21
C ARG A 26 4.38 7.78 -19.13
N HIS A 27 5.42 8.62 -19.12
CA HIS A 27 5.32 10.08 -19.03
C HIS A 27 4.54 10.61 -17.82
N GLY A 28 4.38 9.84 -16.74
CA GLY A 28 3.57 10.25 -15.59
C GLY A 28 2.06 10.26 -15.89
N LEU A 29 1.64 9.65 -17.00
CA LEU A 29 0.26 9.61 -17.47
C LEU A 29 -0.52 8.41 -16.92
N SER A 30 -0.06 7.75 -15.87
CA SER A 30 -0.84 6.86 -15.02
C SER A 30 -0.09 6.61 -13.74
N ALA A 31 -0.82 6.24 -12.70
CA ALA A 31 -0.24 5.78 -11.46
C ALA A 31 -1.11 4.67 -10.87
N ILE A 32 -0.46 3.66 -10.30
CA ILE A 32 -1.13 2.63 -9.52
C ILE A 32 -0.32 2.40 -8.25
N GLY A 33 -1.00 2.55 -7.11
CA GLY A 33 -0.44 2.17 -5.82
C GLY A 33 -0.49 0.66 -5.66
N THR A 34 0.48 0.12 -4.95
CA THR A 34 0.50 -1.28 -4.53
C THR A 34 0.57 -1.35 -3.02
N LEU A 35 -0.24 -2.21 -2.42
CA LEU A 35 -0.20 -2.56 -1.01
C LEU A 35 0.03 -4.06 -0.90
N VAL A 36 1.18 -4.46 -0.37
CA VAL A 36 1.60 -5.86 -0.28
C VAL A 36 1.73 -6.28 1.17
N CYS A 37 0.94 -7.28 1.58
CA CYS A 37 1.13 -7.94 2.87
C CYS A 37 2.30 -8.92 2.75
N ARG A 38 3.39 -8.69 3.49
CA ARG A 38 4.60 -9.51 3.34
C ARG A 38 4.45 -10.93 3.85
N ALA A 39 3.55 -11.14 4.81
CA ALA A 39 3.29 -12.45 5.42
C ALA A 39 2.52 -13.39 4.47
N THR A 40 1.52 -12.86 3.76
CA THR A 40 0.63 -13.67 2.90
C THR A 40 0.88 -13.50 1.41
N ARG A 41 1.66 -12.48 1.02
CA ARG A 41 1.79 -11.99 -0.37
C ARG A 41 0.47 -11.54 -0.99
N PHE A 42 -0.55 -11.28 -0.18
CA PHE A 42 -1.76 -10.61 -0.63
C PHE A 42 -1.41 -9.22 -1.16
N VAL A 43 -1.93 -8.89 -2.35
CA VAL A 43 -1.71 -7.61 -3.02
C VAL A 43 -3.05 -6.92 -3.26
N ARG A 44 -3.12 -5.65 -2.87
CA ARG A 44 -4.19 -4.73 -3.25
C ARG A 44 -3.61 -3.69 -4.20
N LEU A 45 -4.22 -3.55 -5.37
CA LEU A 45 -3.94 -2.46 -6.29
C LEU A 45 -4.82 -1.27 -5.93
N VAL A 46 -4.22 -0.08 -5.92
CA VAL A 46 -4.88 1.18 -5.56
C VAL A 46 -4.90 2.05 -6.80
N TYR A 47 -6.10 2.25 -7.35
CA TYR A 47 -6.28 3.15 -8.48
C TYR A 47 -6.15 4.60 -8.01
N VAL A 48 -5.30 5.37 -8.69
CA VAL A 48 -5.05 6.79 -8.39
C VAL A 48 -5.54 7.61 -9.58
N PRO A 49 -6.78 8.14 -9.53
CA PRO A 49 -7.41 8.80 -10.68
C PRO A 49 -6.71 10.12 -11.02
N ASP A 50 -6.39 10.93 -10.00
CA ASP A 50 -5.71 12.21 -10.14
C ASP A 50 -4.24 12.11 -9.73
N ARG A 51 -3.36 12.62 -10.59
CA ARG A 51 -1.93 12.28 -10.61
C ARG A 51 -1.03 13.47 -10.28
N ARG A 52 -1.59 14.48 -9.62
CA ARG A 52 -0.92 15.78 -9.54
C ARG A 52 -0.19 15.95 -8.22
N ARG A 53 -0.63 15.28 -7.15
CA ARG A 53 -0.10 15.50 -5.80
C ARG A 53 -0.06 14.22 -4.97
N GLY A 54 0.86 14.17 -4.00
CA GLY A 54 0.92 13.08 -3.01
C GLY A 54 -0.37 12.95 -2.18
N GLU A 55 -1.11 14.04 -2.04
CA GLU A 55 -2.44 14.07 -1.40
C GLU A 55 -3.45 13.15 -2.10
N ASP A 56 -3.45 13.16 -3.44
CA ASP A 56 -4.37 12.36 -4.25
C ASP A 56 -4.08 10.86 -4.03
N PHE A 57 -2.79 10.49 -3.91
CA PHE A 57 -2.36 9.14 -3.56
C PHE A 57 -2.76 8.76 -2.13
N ALA A 58 -2.53 9.63 -1.14
CA ALA A 58 -2.90 9.35 0.24
C ALA A 58 -4.41 9.13 0.40
N ALA A 59 -5.25 9.92 -0.28
CA ALA A 59 -6.69 9.76 -0.28
C ALA A 59 -7.15 8.43 -0.91
N ALA A 60 -6.56 8.07 -2.06
CA ALA A 60 -6.83 6.78 -2.71
C ALA A 60 -6.39 5.60 -1.82
N LEU A 61 -5.26 5.74 -1.13
CA LEU A 61 -4.73 4.73 -0.21
C LEU A 61 -5.63 4.53 1.01
N ALA A 62 -6.08 5.62 1.64
CA ALA A 62 -6.99 5.58 2.78
C ALA A 62 -8.30 4.86 2.43
N THR A 63 -8.86 5.17 1.25
CA THR A 63 -10.05 4.49 0.74
C THR A 63 -9.79 3.00 0.55
N ALA A 64 -8.68 2.64 -0.11
CA ALA A 64 -8.35 1.23 -0.36
C ALA A 64 -8.09 0.43 0.92
N VAL A 65 -7.47 1.03 1.94
CA VAL A 65 -7.25 0.41 3.25
C VAL A 65 -8.59 0.19 3.97
N GLY A 66 -9.52 1.13 3.88
CA GLY A 66 -10.88 1.01 4.43
C GLY A 66 -11.65 -0.20 3.89
N ASP A 67 -11.39 -0.59 2.64
CA ASP A 67 -12.05 -1.69 1.94
C ASP A 67 -11.36 -3.06 2.10
N LEU A 68 -10.24 -3.13 2.83
CA LEU A 68 -9.53 -4.41 3.02
C LEU A 68 -10.40 -5.41 3.80
N PRO A 69 -10.16 -6.72 3.71
CA PRO A 69 -10.81 -7.66 4.62
C PRO A 69 -10.54 -7.30 6.09
N PRO A 70 -11.47 -7.52 7.05
CA PRO A 70 -11.25 -7.16 8.46
C PRO A 70 -9.96 -7.76 9.05
N VAL A 71 -9.63 -9.00 8.70
CA VAL A 71 -8.37 -9.66 9.11
C VAL A 71 -7.10 -8.95 8.62
N ALA A 72 -7.23 -8.12 7.58
CA ALA A 72 -6.16 -7.34 6.99
C ALA A 72 -6.19 -5.86 7.40
N ARG A 73 -7.30 -5.35 7.97
CA ARG A 73 -7.38 -4.01 8.55
C ARG A 73 -6.95 -4.07 10.00
N ARG A 74 -5.67 -3.80 10.28
CA ARG A 74 -5.24 -3.65 11.66
C ARG A 74 -5.57 -2.23 12.13
N THR A 75 -6.48 -2.12 13.10
CA THR A 75 -6.74 -0.90 13.91
C THR A 75 -5.71 -0.75 14.99
#